data_AF-A0A9E1BFY8-F1
#
_entry.id   AF-A0A9E1BFY8-F1
#
_cell.length_a   1.000
_cell.length_b   1.000
_cell.length_c   1.000
_cell.angle_alpha   90.00
_cell.angle_beta   90.00
_cell.angle_gamma   90.00
#
_symmetry.space_group_name_H-M   'P 1'
#
loop_
_entity.id
_entity.type
_entity.pdbx_description
1 polymer ?
#
loop_
_entity_poly.entity_id
_entity_poly.type
_entity_poly.pdbx_seq_one_letter_code
_entity_poly.pdbx_strand_id
1 'polypeptide(L)'
;MDSIRVFFKRIKNRPTIYLVMLALTLAASAAEAYNPVIRKFGSFGYVFKHNYMKTLSGWVGKADAFFEAGTGAYFYIMIMLLCVFVLSVLVSIVFSGYTNVLMSAVSGKAKRRGEFKYGIKRNFLKITLYIFVTVILSVLFFFLIIYSVIPAVSMLMMFFDGNTSVIFTMLLLCVLTVAVMLLAIVFYGMYFSYILSSIAGLRKGCVRAGIKMTNTYCWYLLPKTALFLFLAALLRAVLFAIHYGHQSVLLSVIVLLITAVLRSFLYYIYIYFVFNTFIAMREDLYPDYYEEEIPPVQQQNRVQQAPRRNTVKANPEVLNGDNRPSEDEYDDSFEP
;
A
#
# COMPACT_ATOMS: atom_id res chain seq x y z
N MET A 1 -20.74 -10.60 -10.14
CA MET A 1 -21.57 -9.92 -9.11
C MET A 1 -21.23 -10.35 -7.67
N ASP A 2 -20.64 -11.53 -7.43
CA ASP A 2 -20.31 -11.97 -6.06
C ASP A 2 -19.20 -11.18 -5.37
N SER A 3 -18.27 -10.59 -6.14
CA SER A 3 -17.14 -9.82 -5.58
C SER A 3 -17.58 -8.57 -4.80
N ILE A 4 -18.59 -7.83 -5.29
CA ILE A 4 -19.11 -6.62 -4.62
C ILE A 4 -19.92 -6.99 -3.36
N ARG A 5 -20.69 -8.08 -3.41
CA ARG A 5 -21.46 -8.56 -2.26
C ARG A 5 -20.53 -9.03 -1.13
N VAL A 6 -19.45 -9.75 -1.46
CA VAL A 6 -18.40 -10.14 -0.52
C VAL A 6 -17.67 -8.91 0.04
N PHE A 7 -17.42 -7.90 -0.79
CA PHE A 7 -16.82 -6.62 -0.38
C PHE A 7 -17.66 -5.89 0.68
N PHE A 8 -18.95 -5.66 0.42
CA PHE A 8 -19.84 -5.00 1.40
C PHE A 8 -20.04 -5.85 2.66
N LYS A 9 -20.12 -7.18 2.52
CA LYS A 9 -20.19 -8.10 3.67
C LYS A 9 -18.94 -7.98 4.56
N ARG A 10 -17.76 -7.83 3.98
CA ARG A 10 -16.51 -7.66 4.74
C ARG A 10 -16.40 -6.28 5.40
N ILE A 11 -16.85 -5.21 4.74
CA ILE A 11 -16.96 -3.88 5.37
C ILE A 11 -17.92 -3.93 6.55
N LYS A 12 -19.09 -4.58 6.41
CA LYS A 12 -20.06 -4.76 7.50
C LYS A 12 -19.46 -5.53 8.69
N ASN A 13 -18.66 -6.55 8.43
CA ASN A 13 -18.06 -7.38 9.49
C ASN A 13 -16.91 -6.68 10.23
N ARG A 14 -16.14 -5.82 9.57
CA ARG A 14 -14.98 -5.12 10.15
C ARG A 14 -14.92 -3.65 9.66
N PRO A 15 -15.87 -2.79 10.07
CA PRO A 15 -15.98 -1.42 9.56
C PRO A 15 -14.78 -0.54 9.92
N THR A 16 -14.07 -0.90 11.00
CA THR A 16 -12.86 -0.20 11.45
C THR A 16 -11.77 -0.13 10.38
N ILE A 17 -11.68 -1.11 9.48
CA ILE A 17 -10.68 -1.11 8.40
C ILE A 17 -11.00 0.01 7.39
N TYR A 18 -12.26 0.15 7.02
CA TYR A 18 -12.68 1.21 6.09
C TYR A 18 -12.62 2.60 6.74
N LEU A 19 -13.00 2.71 8.02
CA LEU A 19 -12.93 3.98 8.75
C LEU A 19 -11.50 4.52 8.87
N VAL A 20 -10.51 3.66 9.15
CA VAL A 20 -9.10 4.07 9.18
C VAL A 20 -8.65 4.53 7.79
N MET A 21 -9.04 3.83 6.73
CA MET A 21 -8.73 4.24 5.36
C MET A 21 -9.35 5.60 5.03
N LEU A 22 -10.63 5.80 5.37
CA LEU A 22 -11.34 7.06 5.17
C LEU A 22 -10.68 8.22 5.93
N ALA A 23 -10.27 8.01 7.19
CA ALA A 23 -9.57 9.03 7.96
C ALA A 23 -8.22 9.39 7.34
N LEU A 24 -7.46 8.40 6.87
CA LEU A 24 -6.17 8.62 6.21
C LEU A 24 -6.32 9.35 4.88
N THR A 25 -7.28 8.95 4.03
CA THR A 25 -7.52 9.64 2.75
C THR A 25 -8.08 11.03 2.95
N LEU A 26 -8.90 11.26 3.97
CA LEU A 26 -9.39 12.59 4.32
C LEU A 26 -8.24 13.51 4.77
N ALA A 27 -7.36 13.04 5.64
CA ALA A 27 -6.17 13.78 6.06
C ALA A 27 -5.25 14.08 4.87
N ALA A 28 -5.00 13.09 4.01
CA ALA A 28 -4.18 13.28 2.80
C ALA A 28 -4.83 14.25 1.80
N SER A 29 -6.14 14.17 1.58
CA SER A 29 -6.88 15.06 0.70
C SER A 29 -6.94 16.49 1.24
N ALA A 30 -7.09 16.68 2.55
CA ALA A 30 -6.99 17.98 3.18
C ALA A 30 -5.57 18.56 3.03
N ALA A 31 -4.54 17.75 3.34
CA ALA A 31 -3.15 18.16 3.16
C ALA A 31 -2.86 18.58 1.71
N GLU A 32 -3.38 17.84 0.71
CA GLU A 32 -3.21 18.21 -0.70
C GLU A 32 -3.97 19.48 -1.09
N ALA A 33 -5.23 19.65 -0.65
CA ALA A 33 -6.07 20.79 -1.01
C ALA A 33 -5.52 22.12 -0.45
N TYR A 34 -4.95 22.10 0.75
CA TYR A 34 -4.41 23.28 1.41
C TYR A 34 -2.89 23.46 1.23
N ASN A 35 -2.22 22.61 0.46
CA ASN A 35 -0.79 22.74 0.22
C ASN A 35 -0.50 23.89 -0.77
N PRO A 36 0.17 24.98 -0.35
CA PRO A 36 0.44 26.12 -1.22
C PRO A 36 1.39 25.77 -2.38
N VAL A 37 2.25 24.76 -2.21
CA VAL A 37 3.17 24.27 -3.26
C VAL A 37 2.38 23.59 -4.37
N ILE A 38 1.46 22.69 -4.02
CA ILE A 38 0.58 22.03 -5.01
C ILE A 38 -0.31 23.08 -5.69
N ARG A 39 -0.75 24.11 -4.96
CA ARG A 39 -1.53 25.20 -5.54
C ARG A 39 -0.75 26.05 -6.55
N LYS A 40 0.53 26.30 -6.26
CA LYS A 40 1.40 27.15 -7.07
C LYS A 40 1.98 26.42 -8.29
N PHE A 41 2.42 25.18 -8.11
CA PHE A 41 3.13 24.41 -9.13
C PHE A 41 2.30 23.31 -9.79
N GLY A 42 1.16 22.93 -9.20
CA GLY A 42 0.30 21.84 -9.68
C GLY A 42 -0.68 22.23 -10.77
N SER A 43 -0.79 23.52 -11.13
CA SER A 43 -1.68 23.92 -12.23
C SER A 43 -1.07 23.57 -13.58
N PHE A 44 -1.83 22.92 -14.47
CA PHE A 44 -1.42 22.68 -15.85
C PHE A 44 -0.98 23.97 -16.55
N GLY A 45 -1.59 25.11 -16.19
CA GLY A 45 -1.20 26.43 -16.70
C GLY A 45 0.23 26.86 -16.32
N TYR A 46 0.76 26.43 -15.17
CA TYR A 46 2.17 26.68 -14.82
C TYR A 46 3.12 25.86 -15.70
N VAL A 47 2.80 24.58 -15.93
CA VAL A 47 3.61 23.65 -16.72
C VAL A 47 3.68 24.07 -18.19
N PHE A 48 2.58 24.58 -18.77
CA PHE A 48 2.56 25.03 -20.17
C PHE A 48 3.08 26.47 -20.37
N LYS A 49 2.98 27.36 -19.36
CA LYS A 49 3.46 28.75 -19.48
C LYS A 49 4.93 28.94 -19.12
N HIS A 50 5.51 28.08 -18.28
CA HIS A 50 6.90 28.22 -17.84
C HIS A 50 7.81 27.30 -18.65
N ASN A 51 8.95 27.84 -19.08
CA ASN A 51 10.00 27.04 -19.70
C ASN A 51 10.50 26.02 -18.66
N TYR A 52 10.15 24.75 -18.86
CA TYR A 52 10.48 23.64 -17.96
C TYR A 52 11.98 23.54 -17.73
N MET A 53 12.81 23.76 -18.76
CA MET A 53 14.27 23.73 -18.65
C MET A 53 14.79 24.89 -17.79
N LYS A 54 14.21 26.09 -17.93
CA LYS A 54 14.54 27.23 -17.06
C LYS A 54 14.12 27.00 -15.61
N THR A 55 13.01 26.29 -15.41
CA THR A 55 12.58 25.90 -14.06
C THR A 55 13.57 24.91 -13.48
N LEU A 56 13.90 23.83 -14.19
CA LEU A 56 14.87 22.84 -13.73
C LEU A 56 16.25 23.44 -13.43
N SER A 57 16.80 24.26 -14.33
CA SER A 57 18.09 24.91 -14.10
C SER A 57 18.06 25.82 -12.87
N GLY A 58 16.94 26.50 -12.62
CA GLY A 58 16.73 27.28 -11.40
C GLY A 58 16.63 26.44 -10.12
N TRP A 59 16.19 25.18 -10.20
CA TRP A 59 16.20 24.27 -9.04
C TRP A 59 17.59 23.68 -8.81
N VAL A 60 18.31 23.33 -9.89
CA VAL A 60 19.71 22.86 -9.82
C VAL A 60 20.60 23.95 -9.21
N GLY A 61 20.54 25.18 -9.70
CA GLY A 61 21.34 26.28 -9.14
C GLY A 61 21.02 26.60 -7.68
N LYS A 62 19.77 26.37 -7.23
CA LYS A 62 19.41 26.47 -5.80
C LYS A 62 19.96 25.32 -4.98
N ALA A 63 20.00 24.11 -5.55
CA ALA A 63 20.60 22.96 -4.90
C ALA A 63 22.11 23.15 -4.77
N ASP A 64 22.78 23.61 -5.83
CA ASP A 64 24.22 23.90 -5.83
C ASP A 64 24.56 24.96 -4.78
N ALA A 65 23.84 26.09 -4.77
CA ALA A 65 24.01 27.13 -3.75
C ALA A 65 23.73 26.62 -2.32
N PHE A 66 22.79 25.68 -2.16
CA PHE A 66 22.51 25.05 -0.86
C PHE A 66 23.68 24.16 -0.41
N PHE A 67 24.29 23.38 -1.31
CA PHE A 67 25.44 22.54 -0.98
C PHE A 67 26.74 23.34 -0.82
N GLU A 68 26.90 24.45 -1.54
CA GLU A 68 28.01 25.41 -1.37
C GLU A 68 28.00 26.09 0.01
N ALA A 69 26.83 26.17 0.68
CA ALA A 69 26.73 26.67 2.05
C ALA A 69 27.42 25.76 3.11
N GLY A 70 28.07 24.66 2.68
CA GLY A 70 29.00 23.87 3.48
C GLY A 70 28.32 23.14 4.65
N THR A 71 28.86 23.30 5.86
CA THR A 71 28.41 22.58 7.07
C THR A 71 26.93 22.83 7.42
N GLY A 72 26.36 23.98 7.04
CA GLY A 72 24.95 24.28 7.24
C GLY A 72 24.02 23.33 6.48
N ALA A 73 24.38 22.96 5.25
CA ALA A 73 23.58 22.08 4.40
C ALA A 73 23.38 20.70 5.03
N TYR A 74 24.46 20.11 5.53
CA TYR A 74 24.43 18.80 6.20
C TYR A 74 23.60 18.82 7.48
N PHE A 75 23.67 19.92 8.24
CA PHE A 75 22.86 20.10 9.45
C PHE A 75 21.35 20.15 9.12
N TYR A 76 20.95 20.88 8.08
CA TYR A 76 19.56 20.90 7.62
C TYR A 76 19.07 19.55 7.11
N ILE A 77 19.93 18.80 6.39
CA ILE A 77 19.60 17.43 5.95
C ILE A 77 19.38 16.51 7.15
N MET A 78 20.24 16.59 8.17
CA MET A 78 20.07 15.81 9.40
C MET A 78 18.76 16.13 10.13
N ILE A 79 18.42 17.40 10.27
CA ILE A 79 17.14 17.82 10.88
C ILE A 79 15.97 17.29 10.06
N MET A 80 16.03 17.40 8.73
CA MET A 80 14.97 16.92 7.84
C MET A 80 14.78 15.40 7.97
N LEU A 81 15.88 14.63 8.00
CA LEU A 81 15.84 13.18 8.23
C LEU A 81 15.26 12.84 9.61
N LEU A 82 15.61 13.58 10.65
CA LEU A 82 15.05 13.40 11.99
C LEU A 82 13.54 13.68 12.00
N CYS A 83 13.08 14.76 11.36
CA CYS A 83 11.66 15.06 11.22
C CYS A 83 10.91 13.95 10.48
N VAL A 84 11.48 13.44 9.38
CA VAL A 84 10.91 12.32 8.62
C VAL A 84 10.84 11.06 9.48
N PHE A 85 11.86 10.78 10.29
CA PHE A 85 11.88 9.66 11.21
C PHE A 85 10.79 9.76 12.28
N VAL A 86 10.65 10.93 12.92
CA VAL A 86 9.61 11.18 13.94
C VAL A 86 8.21 11.05 13.34
N LEU A 87 7.97 11.61 12.15
CA LEU A 87 6.71 11.43 11.44
C LEU A 87 6.45 9.96 11.09
N SER A 88 7.48 9.23 10.68
CA SER A 88 7.38 7.80 10.38
C SER A 88 6.98 6.99 11.61
N VAL A 89 7.54 7.32 12.78
CA VAL A 89 7.16 6.71 14.07
C VAL A 89 5.68 6.93 14.38
N LEU A 90 5.20 8.18 14.27
CA LEU A 90 3.80 8.53 14.56
C LEU A 90 2.82 7.79 13.64
N VAL A 91 3.09 7.80 12.33
CA VAL A 91 2.25 7.13 11.33
C VAL A 91 2.28 5.60 11.51
N SER A 92 3.42 5.03 11.94
CA SER A 92 3.60 3.59 12.10
C SER A 92 2.75 2.99 13.22
N ILE A 93 2.38 3.76 14.24
CA ILE A 93 1.47 3.28 15.29
C ILE A 93 0.13 2.87 14.66
N VAL A 94 -0.44 3.75 13.83
CA VAL A 94 -1.72 3.52 13.15
C VAL A 94 -1.59 2.39 12.12
N PHE A 95 -0.55 2.43 11.29
CA PHE A 95 -0.35 1.43 10.24
C PHE A 95 -0.04 0.02 10.77
N SER A 96 0.61 -0.09 11.93
CA SER A 96 0.95 -1.40 12.53
C SER A 96 -0.27 -2.14 13.05
N GLY A 97 -1.16 -1.42 13.73
CA GLY A 97 -2.44 -2.00 14.13
C GLY A 97 -3.35 -2.26 12.92
N TYR A 98 -3.41 -1.33 11.96
CA TYR A 98 -4.22 -1.46 10.75
C TYR A 98 -3.86 -2.71 9.92
N THR A 99 -2.58 -2.88 9.58
CA THR A 99 -2.11 -3.99 8.75
C THR A 99 -2.36 -5.35 9.41
N ASN A 100 -2.26 -5.45 10.73
CA ASN A 100 -2.55 -6.70 11.45
C ASN A 100 -4.05 -7.05 11.47
N VAL A 101 -4.91 -6.04 11.67
CA VAL A 101 -6.38 -6.21 11.61
C VAL A 101 -6.81 -6.59 10.19
N LEU A 102 -6.21 -5.95 9.18
CA LEU A 102 -6.44 -6.27 7.77
C LEU A 102 -5.99 -7.69 7.44
N MET A 103 -4.77 -8.08 7.81
CA MET A 103 -4.26 -9.44 7.58
C MET A 103 -5.18 -10.49 8.21
N SER A 104 -5.63 -10.27 9.46
CA SER A 104 -6.57 -11.17 10.15
C SER A 104 -7.93 -11.26 9.43
N ALA A 105 -8.42 -10.14 8.88
CA ALA A 105 -9.67 -10.08 8.13
C ALA A 105 -9.58 -10.83 6.79
N VAL A 106 -8.46 -10.70 6.08
CA VAL A 106 -8.26 -11.34 4.79
C VAL A 106 -8.02 -12.84 4.97
N SER A 107 -7.27 -13.26 5.99
CA SER A 107 -7.08 -14.67 6.38
C SER A 107 -8.33 -15.37 6.96
N GLY A 108 -9.48 -14.68 7.04
CA GLY A 108 -10.73 -15.28 7.55
C GLY A 108 -10.75 -15.55 9.06
N LYS A 109 -9.83 -14.97 9.85
CA LYS A 109 -9.78 -15.17 11.30
C LYS A 109 -10.95 -14.44 11.98
N ALA A 110 -11.56 -15.09 12.98
CA ALA A 110 -12.59 -14.48 13.80
C ALA A 110 -12.07 -13.22 14.52
N LYS A 111 -12.92 -12.22 14.70
CA LYS A 111 -12.55 -10.94 15.34
C LYS A 111 -12.22 -11.17 16.81
N ARG A 112 -10.98 -10.93 17.20
CA ARG A 112 -10.53 -10.94 18.60
C ARG A 112 -10.40 -9.53 19.15
N ARG A 113 -10.74 -9.34 20.44
CA ARG A 113 -10.46 -8.09 21.14
C ARG A 113 -8.94 -7.88 21.24
N GLY A 114 -8.46 -6.66 20.99
CA GLY A 114 -7.04 -6.34 21.11
C GLY A 114 -6.14 -6.63 19.90
N GLU A 115 -6.69 -7.06 18.75
CA GLU A 115 -5.91 -7.32 17.52
C GLU A 115 -5.04 -6.12 17.09
N PHE A 116 -5.53 -4.89 17.28
CA PHE A 116 -4.81 -3.67 16.96
C PHE A 116 -3.57 -3.48 17.86
N LYS A 117 -3.75 -3.62 19.18
CA LYS A 117 -2.65 -3.51 20.17
C LYS A 117 -1.61 -4.60 19.96
N TYR A 118 -2.05 -5.82 19.62
CA TYR A 118 -1.15 -6.90 19.25
C TYR A 118 -0.34 -6.56 17.98
N GLY A 119 -0.99 -5.99 16.95
CA GLY A 119 -0.33 -5.55 15.73
C GLY A 119 0.77 -4.52 15.98
N ILE A 120 0.52 -3.54 16.85
CA ILE A 120 1.54 -2.55 17.28
C ILE A 120 2.73 -3.28 17.90
N LYS A 121 2.52 -4.10 18.93
CA LYS A 121 3.62 -4.81 19.61
C LYS A 121 4.44 -5.68 18.65
N ARG A 122 3.80 -6.31 17.66
CA ARG A 122 4.45 -7.23 16.73
C ARG A 122 5.22 -6.53 15.60
N ASN A 123 4.62 -5.51 14.99
CA ASN A 123 5.07 -4.99 13.70
C ASN A 123 5.60 -3.54 13.74
N PHE A 124 5.50 -2.84 14.88
CA PHE A 124 5.81 -1.41 14.98
C PHE A 124 7.18 -1.01 14.45
N LEU A 125 8.26 -1.68 14.88
CA LEU A 125 9.61 -1.34 14.43
C LEU A 125 9.79 -1.59 12.92
N LYS A 126 9.23 -2.70 12.40
CA LYS A 126 9.33 -3.06 10.99
C LYS A 126 8.59 -2.07 10.11
N ILE A 127 7.40 -1.65 10.53
CA ILE A 127 6.58 -0.69 9.78
C ILE A 127 7.18 0.71 9.88
N THR A 128 7.78 1.08 11.02
CA THR A 128 8.53 2.33 11.16
C THR A 128 9.68 2.41 10.17
N LEU A 129 10.52 1.37 10.13
CA LEU A 129 11.63 1.32 9.20
C LEU A 129 11.14 1.28 7.74
N TYR A 130 10.06 0.53 7.46
CA TYR A 130 9.45 0.51 6.15
C TYR A 130 8.98 1.91 5.72
N ILE A 131 8.18 2.61 6.52
CA ILE A 131 7.66 3.94 6.18
C ILE A 131 8.81 4.93 6.00
N PHE A 132 9.79 4.93 6.91
CA PHE A 132 10.96 5.80 6.83
C PHE A 132 11.72 5.60 5.52
N VAL A 133 12.04 4.36 5.17
CA VAL A 133 12.75 4.01 3.93
C VAL A 133 11.89 4.31 2.71
N THR A 134 10.58 4.02 2.75
CA THR A 134 9.65 4.35 1.66
C THR A 134 9.60 5.84 1.40
N VAL A 135 9.60 6.70 2.42
CA VAL A 135 9.61 8.16 2.23
C VAL A 135 10.90 8.61 1.55
N ILE A 136 12.06 8.14 2.01
CA ILE A 136 13.35 8.48 1.40
C ILE A 136 13.41 8.01 -0.05
N LEU A 137 13.03 6.75 -0.31
CA LEU A 137 13.01 6.19 -1.66
C LEU A 137 11.98 6.88 -2.56
N SER A 138 10.86 7.37 -2.01
CA SER A 138 9.87 8.14 -2.78
C SER A 138 10.43 9.48 -3.24
N VAL A 139 11.19 10.17 -2.36
CA VAL A 139 11.85 11.43 -2.70
C VAL A 139 12.91 11.21 -3.77
N LEU A 140 13.78 10.20 -3.61
CA LEU A 140 14.79 9.85 -4.60
C LEU A 140 14.16 9.45 -5.94
N PHE A 141 13.13 8.60 -5.90
CA PHE A 141 12.40 8.16 -7.09
C PHE A 141 11.76 9.34 -7.83
N PHE A 142 11.20 10.32 -7.11
CA PHE A 142 10.65 11.53 -7.70
C PHE A 142 11.70 12.33 -8.48
N PHE A 143 12.91 12.53 -7.91
CA PHE A 143 14.00 13.20 -8.61
C PHE A 143 14.48 12.42 -9.83
N LEU A 144 14.59 11.09 -9.71
CA LEU A 144 14.96 10.23 -10.86
C LEU A 144 13.95 10.35 -12.00
N ILE A 145 12.66 10.38 -11.69
CA ILE A 145 11.60 10.56 -12.69
C ILE A 145 11.73 11.92 -13.38
N ILE A 146 11.90 13.01 -12.61
CA ILE A 146 12.10 14.35 -13.18
C ILE A 146 13.32 14.39 -14.10
N TYR A 147 14.43 13.79 -13.67
CA TYR A 147 15.67 13.76 -14.44
C TYR A 147 15.51 12.94 -15.73
N SER A 148 14.78 11.82 -15.68
CA SER A 148 14.55 10.97 -16.84
C SER A 148 13.76 11.65 -17.97
N VAL A 149 13.00 12.69 -17.65
CA VAL A 149 12.18 13.45 -18.62
C VAL A 149 13.00 14.49 -19.40
N ILE A 150 14.20 14.87 -18.92
CA ILE A 150 15.02 15.94 -19.49
C ILE A 150 15.35 15.72 -20.98
N PRO A 151 15.83 14.53 -21.42
CA PRO A 151 16.17 14.32 -22.82
C PRO A 151 14.95 14.43 -23.75
N ALA A 152 13.80 13.89 -23.33
CA ALA A 152 12.57 13.95 -24.10
C ALA A 152 12.07 15.39 -24.26
N VAL A 153 12.07 16.18 -23.18
CA VAL A 153 11.67 17.59 -23.22
C VAL A 153 12.63 18.42 -24.07
N SER A 154 13.94 18.17 -23.99
CA SER A 154 14.93 18.88 -24.81
C SER A 154 14.67 18.69 -26.31
N MET A 155 14.38 17.45 -26.73
CA MET A 155 14.08 17.15 -28.14
C MET A 155 12.74 17.75 -28.58
N LEU A 156 11.76 17.78 -27.68
CA LEU A 156 10.46 18.41 -27.91
C LEU A 156 10.60 19.92 -28.09
N MET A 157 11.49 20.59 -27.33
CA MET A 157 11.81 22.01 -27.53
C MET A 157 12.49 22.26 -28.88
N MET A 158 13.49 21.45 -29.27
CA MET A 158 14.15 21.59 -30.58
C MET A 158 13.17 21.46 -31.75
N PHE A 159 12.16 20.60 -31.62
CA PHE A 159 11.09 20.50 -32.60
C PHE A 159 10.21 21.75 -32.65
N PHE A 160 9.80 22.29 -31.49
CA PHE A 160 9.02 23.53 -31.42
C PHE A 160 9.81 24.77 -31.88
N ASP A 161 11.14 24.74 -31.80
CA ASP A 161 12.04 25.76 -32.36
C ASP A 161 12.20 25.66 -33.89
N GLY A 162 11.43 24.76 -34.55
CA GLY A 162 11.34 24.65 -36.01
C GLY A 162 12.26 23.62 -36.64
N ASN A 163 13.03 22.86 -35.86
CA ASN A 163 13.89 21.81 -36.39
C ASN A 163 13.11 20.52 -36.66
N THR A 164 12.51 20.43 -37.85
CA THR A 164 11.69 19.29 -38.29
C THR A 164 12.50 18.00 -38.53
N SER A 165 13.82 18.10 -38.70
CA SER A 165 14.71 16.93 -38.88
C SER A 165 14.73 15.99 -37.66
N VAL A 166 14.29 16.48 -36.51
CA VAL A 166 14.34 15.77 -35.22
C VAL A 166 13.05 15.02 -34.92
N ILE A 167 12.02 15.10 -35.77
CA ILE A 167 10.66 14.62 -35.47
C ILE A 167 10.61 13.14 -35.08
N PHE A 168 11.32 12.27 -35.81
CA PHE A 168 11.33 10.84 -35.55
C PHE A 168 12.02 10.51 -34.22
N THR A 169 13.19 11.12 -33.98
CA THR A 169 13.96 10.95 -32.75
C THR A 169 13.21 11.51 -31.53
N MET A 170 12.53 12.65 -31.68
CA MET A 170 11.66 13.24 -30.67
C MET A 170 10.53 12.29 -30.30
N LEU A 171 9.79 11.78 -31.29
CA LEU A 171 8.66 10.90 -31.06
C LEU A 171 9.11 9.61 -30.36
N LEU A 172 10.20 9.00 -30.84
CA LEU A 172 10.77 7.79 -30.24
C LEU A 172 11.19 8.02 -28.78
N LEU A 173 11.92 9.11 -28.49
CA LEU A 173 12.34 9.44 -27.13
C LEU A 173 11.14 9.74 -26.21
N CYS A 174 10.12 10.43 -26.70
CA CYS A 174 8.92 10.72 -25.91
C CYS A 174 8.16 9.44 -25.57
N VAL A 175 7.89 8.58 -26.56
CA VAL A 175 7.19 7.31 -26.35
C VAL A 175 7.98 6.41 -25.40
N LEU A 176 9.30 6.28 -25.61
CA LEU A 176 10.16 5.47 -24.76
C LEU A 176 10.18 5.99 -23.31
N THR A 177 10.31 7.31 -23.14
CA THR A 177 10.33 7.94 -21.80
C THR A 177 9.00 7.71 -21.07
N VAL A 178 7.87 7.92 -21.74
CA VAL A 178 6.55 7.66 -21.16
C VAL A 178 6.37 6.20 -20.79
N ALA A 179 6.78 5.27 -21.66
CA ALA A 179 6.68 3.83 -21.41
C ALA A 179 7.54 3.39 -20.21
N VAL A 180 8.81 3.83 -20.16
CA VAL A 180 9.73 3.52 -19.07
C VAL A 180 9.26 4.14 -17.75
N MET A 181 8.78 5.38 -17.77
CA MET A 181 8.22 6.02 -16.57
C MET A 181 6.99 5.30 -16.05
N LEU A 182 6.07 4.93 -16.95
CA LEU A 182 4.87 4.19 -16.56
C LEU A 182 5.25 2.87 -15.91
N LEU A 183 6.15 2.10 -16.53
CA LEU A 183 6.65 0.85 -15.95
C LEU A 183 7.31 1.09 -14.60
N ALA A 184 8.20 2.08 -14.49
CA ALA A 184 8.90 2.40 -13.25
C ALA A 184 7.92 2.73 -12.11
N ILE A 185 6.90 3.55 -12.37
CA ILE A 185 5.86 3.91 -11.38
C ILE A 185 5.05 2.67 -10.97
N VAL A 186 4.70 1.81 -11.92
CA VAL A 186 3.96 0.57 -11.65
C VAL A 186 4.79 -0.39 -10.79
N PHE A 187 6.05 -0.63 -11.15
CA PHE A 187 6.97 -1.46 -10.38
C PHE A 187 7.18 -0.91 -8.98
N TYR A 188 7.40 0.41 -8.86
CA TYR A 188 7.51 1.09 -7.57
C TYR A 188 6.28 0.80 -6.69
N GLY A 189 5.07 1.01 -7.23
CA GLY A 189 3.82 0.72 -6.53
C GLY A 189 3.68 -0.75 -6.12
N MET A 190 4.06 -1.69 -6.99
CA MET A 190 4.03 -3.12 -6.71
C MET A 190 4.96 -3.51 -5.56
N TYR A 191 6.24 -3.17 -5.62
CA TYR A 191 7.22 -3.59 -4.61
C TYR A 191 6.83 -3.11 -3.21
N PHE A 192 6.49 -1.84 -3.05
CA PHE A 192 6.11 -1.30 -1.73
C PHE A 192 4.83 -1.95 -1.20
N SER A 193 3.82 -2.13 -2.05
CA SER A 193 2.55 -2.75 -1.63
C SER A 193 2.73 -4.20 -1.15
N TYR A 194 3.55 -5.01 -1.84
CA TYR A 194 3.81 -6.41 -1.48
C TYR A 194 4.82 -6.57 -0.33
N ILE A 195 5.76 -5.64 -0.16
CA ILE A 195 6.61 -5.61 1.03
C ILE A 195 5.76 -5.32 2.28
N LEU A 196 4.79 -4.39 2.18
CA LEU A 196 3.90 -4.06 3.29
C LEU A 196 3.04 -5.25 3.74
N SER A 197 2.43 -5.97 2.78
CA SER A 197 1.64 -7.18 3.09
C SER A 197 2.51 -8.30 3.68
N SER A 198 3.75 -8.45 3.19
CA SER A 198 4.73 -9.39 3.73
C SER A 198 5.18 -9.06 5.16
N ILE A 199 5.40 -7.79 5.48
CA ILE A 199 5.72 -7.35 6.85
C ILE A 199 4.58 -7.69 7.81
N ALA A 200 3.33 -7.56 7.36
CA ALA A 200 2.16 -7.90 8.16
C ALA A 200 2.01 -9.42 8.36
N GLY A 201 2.32 -10.21 7.33
CA GLY A 201 2.10 -11.65 7.32
C GLY A 201 3.23 -12.52 7.88
N LEU A 202 4.49 -12.08 7.83
CA LEU A 202 5.66 -12.89 8.15
C LEU A 202 6.46 -12.35 9.35
N ARG A 203 7.06 -13.25 10.13
CA ARG A 203 7.90 -12.87 11.29
C ARG A 203 9.35 -12.55 10.91
N LYS A 204 9.94 -13.29 9.98
CA LYS A 204 11.31 -13.10 9.48
C LYS A 204 11.32 -13.08 7.95
N GLY A 205 12.36 -12.47 7.35
CA GLY A 205 12.55 -12.47 5.89
C GLY A 205 11.49 -11.69 5.08
N CYS A 206 10.71 -10.82 5.73
CA CYS A 206 9.54 -10.15 5.14
C CYS A 206 9.87 -9.42 3.83
N VAL A 207 10.95 -8.63 3.80
CA VAL A 207 11.34 -7.85 2.62
C VAL A 207 11.71 -8.77 1.46
N ARG A 208 12.53 -9.80 1.70
CA ARG A 208 12.93 -10.78 0.68
C ARG A 208 11.72 -11.54 0.14
N ALA A 209 10.77 -11.94 0.99
CA ALA A 209 9.56 -12.61 0.57
C ALA A 209 8.67 -11.70 -0.31
N GLY A 210 8.53 -10.41 0.06
CA GLY A 210 7.80 -9.44 -0.76
C GLY A 210 8.40 -9.27 -2.14
N ILE A 211 9.73 -9.08 -2.22
CA ILE A 211 10.46 -8.97 -3.49
C ILE A 211 10.34 -10.25 -4.31
N LYS A 212 10.52 -11.43 -3.70
CA LYS A 212 10.40 -12.72 -4.39
C LYS A 212 9.02 -12.88 -5.02
N MET A 213 7.94 -12.58 -4.29
CA MET A 213 6.59 -12.65 -4.82
C MET A 213 6.36 -11.69 -5.99
N THR A 214 6.81 -10.45 -5.86
CA THR A 214 6.68 -9.46 -6.95
C THR A 214 7.42 -9.92 -8.21
N ASN A 215 8.62 -10.51 -8.06
CA ASN A 215 9.40 -11.01 -9.19
C ASN A 215 8.75 -12.24 -9.84
N THR A 216 8.28 -13.20 -9.03
CA THR A 216 7.67 -14.44 -9.54
C THR A 216 6.36 -14.18 -10.28
N TYR A 217 5.50 -13.29 -9.77
CA TYR A 217 4.18 -13.01 -10.37
C TYR A 217 4.10 -11.64 -11.05
N CYS A 218 5.24 -11.07 -11.44
CA CYS A 218 5.35 -9.73 -12.02
C CYS A 218 4.28 -9.47 -13.09
N TRP A 219 4.21 -10.34 -14.11
CA TRP A 219 3.31 -10.18 -15.26
C TRP A 219 1.83 -10.25 -14.90
N TYR A 220 1.47 -10.98 -13.85
CA TYR A 220 0.10 -11.06 -13.35
C TYR A 220 -0.30 -9.81 -12.56
N LEU A 221 0.65 -9.23 -11.83
CA LEU A 221 0.44 -8.08 -10.94
C LEU A 221 0.50 -6.73 -11.67
N LEU A 222 1.31 -6.66 -12.72
CA LEU A 222 1.56 -5.45 -13.50
C LEU A 222 0.28 -4.81 -14.06
N PRO A 223 -0.58 -5.50 -14.84
CA PRO A 223 -1.77 -4.87 -15.42
C PRO A 223 -2.77 -4.39 -14.36
N LYS A 224 -2.88 -5.10 -13.22
CA LYS A 224 -3.79 -4.76 -12.13
C LYS A 224 -3.32 -3.53 -11.36
N THR A 225 -2.02 -3.44 -11.11
CA THR A 225 -1.42 -2.28 -10.44
C THR A 225 -1.43 -1.07 -11.37
N ALA A 226 -1.14 -1.26 -12.66
CA ALA A 226 -1.26 -0.21 -13.68
C ALA A 226 -2.68 0.34 -13.76
N LEU A 227 -3.71 -0.52 -13.81
CA LEU A 227 -5.11 -0.11 -13.82
C LEU A 227 -5.47 0.70 -12.57
N PHE A 228 -5.05 0.26 -11.38
CA PHE A 228 -5.27 1.00 -10.14
C PHE A 228 -4.62 2.38 -10.16
N LEU A 229 -3.35 2.47 -10.56
CA LEU A 229 -2.62 3.73 -10.63
C LEU A 229 -3.22 4.67 -11.67
N PHE A 230 -3.65 4.14 -12.81
CA PHE A 230 -4.37 4.89 -13.84
C PHE A 230 -5.69 5.44 -13.32
N LEU A 231 -6.51 4.62 -12.66
CA LEU A 231 -7.77 5.05 -12.04
C LEU A 231 -7.53 6.11 -10.94
N ALA A 232 -6.48 5.93 -10.14
CA ALA A 232 -6.11 6.89 -9.10
C ALA A 232 -5.66 8.24 -9.69
N ALA A 233 -4.89 8.21 -10.78
CA ALA A 233 -4.46 9.40 -11.51
C ALA A 233 -5.65 10.10 -12.19
N LEU A 234 -6.55 9.34 -12.84
CA LEU A 234 -7.76 9.86 -13.47
C LEU A 234 -8.69 10.51 -12.44
N LEU A 235 -8.93 9.83 -11.31
CA LEU A 235 -9.70 10.39 -10.19
C LEU A 235 -9.07 11.70 -9.69
N ARG A 236 -7.74 11.72 -9.53
CA ARG A 236 -7.02 12.94 -9.12
C ARG A 236 -7.17 14.07 -10.15
N ALA A 237 -7.06 13.78 -11.45
CA ALA A 237 -7.19 14.76 -12.52
C ALA A 237 -8.59 15.36 -12.59
N VAL A 238 -9.64 14.52 -12.55
CA VAL A 238 -11.05 14.95 -12.56
C VAL A 238 -11.34 15.85 -11.35
N LEU A 239 -10.90 15.45 -10.17
CA LEU A 239 -11.16 16.22 -8.94
C LEU A 239 -10.37 17.53 -8.91
N PHE A 240 -9.15 17.55 -9.45
CA PHE A 240 -8.37 18.77 -9.59
C PHE A 240 -9.05 19.78 -10.54
N ALA A 241 -9.61 19.31 -11.65
CA ALA A 241 -10.36 20.15 -12.58
C ALA A 241 -11.60 20.79 -11.91
N ILE A 242 -12.32 20.03 -11.07
CA ILE A 242 -13.49 20.52 -10.32
C ILE A 242 -13.07 21.56 -9.25
N HIS A 243 -11.95 21.32 -8.54
CA HIS A 243 -11.54 22.17 -7.43
C HIS A 243 -11.01 23.55 -7.86
N TYR A 244 -10.41 23.67 -9.04
CA TYR A 244 -9.83 24.94 -9.52
C TYR A 244 -10.83 25.90 -10.16
N GLY A 245 -12.07 25.45 -10.40
CA GLY A 245 -13.08 26.25 -11.08
C GLY A 245 -13.99 27.10 -10.19
N HIS A 246 -14.03 26.89 -8.86
CA HIS A 246 -15.10 27.44 -8.02
C HIS A 246 -14.57 28.11 -6.73
N GLN A 247 -15.08 29.32 -6.43
CA GLN A 247 -14.66 30.15 -5.29
C GLN A 247 -15.45 29.92 -4.00
N SER A 248 -16.48 29.05 -3.99
CA SER A 248 -17.30 28.85 -2.79
C SER A 248 -16.67 27.85 -1.81
N VAL A 249 -16.49 28.29 -0.56
CA VAL A 249 -15.95 27.49 0.54
C VAL A 249 -16.77 26.22 0.78
N LEU A 250 -18.11 26.32 0.68
CA LEU A 250 -19.01 25.18 0.85
C LEU A 250 -18.77 24.08 -0.20
N LEU A 251 -18.60 24.46 -1.47
CA LEU A 251 -18.37 23.50 -2.54
C LEU A 251 -16.98 22.88 -2.46
N SER A 252 -15.97 23.64 -2.02
CA SER A 252 -14.64 23.11 -1.69
C SER A 252 -14.70 21.99 -0.64
N VAL A 253 -15.47 22.20 0.45
CA VAL A 253 -15.65 21.19 1.50
C VAL A 253 -16.39 19.96 0.98
N ILE A 254 -17.46 20.14 0.22
CA ILE A 254 -18.22 19.03 -0.39
C ILE A 254 -17.33 18.21 -1.33
N VAL A 255 -16.58 18.88 -2.20
CA VAL A 255 -15.64 18.23 -3.13
C VAL A 255 -14.54 17.49 -2.37
N LEU A 256 -14.03 18.04 -1.26
CA LEU A 256 -13.04 17.37 -0.40
C LEU A 256 -13.61 16.08 0.20
N LEU A 257 -14.85 16.11 0.73
CA LEU A 257 -15.50 14.92 1.29
C LEU A 257 -15.74 13.85 0.23
N ILE A 258 -16.29 14.22 -0.92
CA ILE A 258 -16.50 13.30 -2.06
C ILE A 258 -15.16 12.71 -2.50
N THR A 259 -14.12 13.54 -2.60
CA THR A 259 -12.75 13.11 -2.93
C THR A 259 -12.24 12.08 -1.94
N ALA A 260 -12.37 12.35 -0.64
CA ALA A 260 -11.89 11.47 0.41
C ALA A 260 -12.58 10.10 0.36
N VAL A 261 -13.90 10.08 0.13
CA VAL A 261 -14.72 8.85 0.00
C VAL A 261 -14.35 8.05 -1.24
N LEU A 262 -14.25 8.70 -2.41
CA LEU A 262 -13.89 8.01 -3.65
C LEU A 262 -12.47 7.45 -3.59
N ARG A 263 -11.52 8.23 -3.04
CA ARG A 263 -10.15 7.75 -2.80
C ARG A 263 -10.14 6.61 -1.82
N SER A 264 -10.82 6.70 -0.67
CA SER A 264 -10.83 5.62 0.32
C SER A 264 -11.39 4.33 -0.27
N PHE A 265 -12.42 4.42 -1.09
CA PHE A 265 -13.00 3.26 -1.78
C PHE A 265 -11.98 2.61 -2.73
N LEU A 266 -11.32 3.42 -3.58
CA LEU A 266 -10.31 2.93 -4.53
C LEU A 266 -9.09 2.31 -3.83
N TYR A 267 -8.52 2.99 -2.83
CA TYR A 267 -7.39 2.48 -2.05
C TYR A 267 -7.76 1.23 -1.25
N TYR A 268 -8.97 1.17 -0.69
CA TYR A 268 -9.42 -0.02 0.05
C TYR A 268 -9.54 -1.24 -0.87
N ILE A 269 -10.10 -1.10 -2.09
CA ILE A 269 -10.14 -2.19 -3.08
C ILE A 269 -8.73 -2.68 -3.40
N TYR A 270 -7.80 -1.76 -3.66
CA TYR A 270 -6.43 -2.13 -4.03
C TYR A 270 -5.67 -2.81 -2.90
N ILE A 271 -5.67 -2.23 -1.69
CA ILE A 271 -4.99 -2.81 -0.53
C ILE A 271 -5.56 -4.18 -0.20
N TYR A 272 -6.89 -4.31 -0.26
CA TYR A 272 -7.55 -5.59 -0.04
C TYR A 272 -7.15 -6.63 -1.10
N PHE A 273 -7.10 -6.25 -2.38
CA PHE A 273 -6.58 -7.08 -3.46
C PHE A 273 -5.15 -7.54 -3.17
N VAL A 274 -4.24 -6.61 -2.83
CA VAL A 274 -2.83 -6.91 -2.54
C VAL A 274 -2.71 -7.92 -1.39
N PHE A 275 -3.41 -7.72 -0.28
CA PHE A 275 -3.35 -8.62 0.88
C PHE A 275 -3.95 -10.00 0.57
N ASN A 276 -5.05 -10.06 -0.18
CA ASN A 276 -5.68 -11.31 -0.57
C ASN A 276 -4.79 -12.11 -1.52
N THR A 277 -4.22 -11.44 -2.50
CA THR A 277 -3.28 -12.04 -3.45
C THR A 277 -1.98 -12.45 -2.76
N PHE A 278 -1.49 -11.67 -1.80
CA PHE A 278 -0.34 -12.05 -0.98
C PHE A 278 -0.57 -13.37 -0.24
N ILE A 279 -1.73 -13.57 0.39
CA ILE A 279 -2.02 -14.83 1.10
C ILE A 279 -2.04 -16.01 0.12
N ALA A 280 -2.73 -15.88 -1.01
CA ALA A 280 -2.79 -16.91 -2.03
C ALA A 280 -1.40 -17.27 -2.59
N MET A 281 -0.57 -16.28 -2.88
CA MET A 281 0.80 -16.48 -3.37
C MET A 281 1.74 -17.04 -2.29
N ARG A 282 1.51 -16.70 -1.02
CA ARG A 282 2.29 -17.22 0.10
C ARG A 282 2.08 -18.72 0.27
N GLU A 283 0.84 -19.17 0.14
CA GLU A 283 0.50 -20.61 0.19
C GLU A 283 1.20 -21.40 -0.91
N ASP A 284 1.35 -20.81 -2.10
CA ASP A 284 2.05 -21.42 -3.24
C ASP A 284 3.58 -21.43 -3.06
N LEU A 285 4.18 -20.33 -2.59
CA LEU A 285 5.65 -20.20 -2.48
C LEU A 285 6.28 -20.81 -1.21
N TYR A 286 5.49 -20.98 -0.15
CA TYR A 286 5.97 -21.40 1.16
C TYR A 286 4.99 -22.38 1.84
N PRO A 287 4.81 -23.60 1.28
CA PRO A 287 3.88 -24.59 1.83
C PRO A 287 4.26 -25.07 3.24
N ASP A 288 5.56 -25.13 3.56
CA ASP A 288 6.07 -25.69 4.82
C ASP A 288 6.07 -24.71 6.02
N TYR A 289 5.80 -23.42 5.78
CA TYR A 289 5.74 -22.41 6.85
C TYR A 289 4.51 -22.56 7.77
N TYR A 290 3.63 -23.52 7.50
CA TYR A 290 2.34 -23.70 8.20
C TYR A 290 2.38 -24.68 9.39
N GLU A 291 3.47 -25.42 9.60
CA GLU A 291 3.55 -26.38 10.73
C GLU A 291 3.95 -25.74 12.07
N GLU A 292 4.68 -24.62 12.07
CA GLU A 292 5.15 -23.97 13.32
C GLU A 292 4.19 -22.92 13.92
N GLU A 293 3.15 -22.48 13.19
CA GLU A 293 2.32 -21.32 13.60
C GLU A 293 0.97 -21.66 14.27
N ILE A 294 0.69 -22.93 14.59
CA ILE A 294 -0.51 -23.31 15.34
C ILE A 294 -0.16 -23.39 16.84
N PRO A 295 -0.62 -22.47 17.72
CA PRO A 295 -0.52 -22.71 19.15
C PRO A 295 -1.28 -24.00 19.51
N PRO A 296 -0.80 -24.84 20.45
CA PRO A 296 -1.31 -26.21 20.68
C PRO A 296 -2.83 -26.30 20.88
N VAL A 297 -3.46 -25.24 21.39
CA VAL A 297 -4.91 -25.11 21.57
C VAL A 297 -5.71 -25.14 20.25
N GLN A 298 -5.11 -24.78 19.12
CA GLN A 298 -5.75 -24.81 17.80
C GLN A 298 -5.56 -26.14 17.04
N GLN A 299 -4.61 -26.99 17.45
CA GLN A 299 -4.53 -28.37 16.94
C GLN A 299 -5.74 -29.18 17.43
N GLN A 300 -6.14 -28.99 18.68
CA GLN A 300 -7.28 -29.68 19.29
C GLN A 300 -8.62 -29.36 18.59
N ASN A 301 -8.83 -28.10 18.19
CA ASN A 301 -10.02 -27.69 17.44
C ASN A 301 -10.00 -28.08 15.95
N ARG A 302 -8.82 -28.23 15.33
CA ARG A 302 -8.70 -28.73 13.95
C ARG A 302 -9.00 -30.22 13.84
N VAL A 303 -8.61 -31.00 14.86
CA VAL A 303 -8.90 -32.44 14.92
C VAL A 303 -10.40 -32.69 15.11
N GLN A 304 -11.12 -31.79 15.81
CA GLN A 304 -12.57 -31.90 15.99
C GLN A 304 -13.41 -31.47 14.79
N GLN A 305 -12.88 -30.67 13.85
CA GLN A 305 -13.63 -30.16 12.69
C GLN A 305 -13.29 -30.86 11.36
N ALA A 306 -12.42 -31.87 11.36
CA ALA A 306 -12.24 -32.71 10.19
C ALA A 306 -13.50 -33.59 10.01
N PRO A 307 -14.18 -33.56 8.84
CA PRO A 307 -15.24 -34.53 8.58
C PRO A 307 -14.61 -35.93 8.62
N ARG A 308 -15.14 -36.81 9.49
CA ARG A 308 -14.78 -38.23 9.51
C ARG A 308 -14.88 -38.76 8.08
N ARG A 309 -13.73 -39.02 7.47
CA ARG A 309 -13.64 -39.78 6.24
C ARG A 309 -14.22 -41.16 6.57
N ASN A 310 -15.41 -41.46 6.06
CA ASN A 310 -16.02 -42.78 6.18
C ASN A 310 -15.14 -43.79 5.45
N THR A 311 -14.12 -44.31 6.13
CA THR A 311 -13.54 -45.59 5.76
C THR A 311 -14.57 -46.64 6.14
N VAL A 312 -15.30 -47.13 5.13
CA VAL A 312 -16.02 -48.40 5.21
C VAL A 312 -14.95 -49.46 5.49
N LYS A 313 -14.76 -49.78 6.78
CA LYS A 313 -14.11 -51.02 7.17
C LYS A 313 -15.18 -52.09 7.14
N ALA A 314 -15.00 -53.07 6.26
CA ALA A 314 -15.71 -54.33 6.34
C ALA A 314 -15.40 -54.94 7.73
N ASN A 315 -16.45 -55.20 8.49
CA ASN A 315 -16.44 -56.15 9.62
C ASN A 315 -16.87 -57.52 9.03
N PRO A 316 -16.47 -58.66 9.60
CA PRO A 316 -17.03 -59.08 10.90
C PRO A 316 -15.99 -59.76 11.80
N GLU A 317 -16.11 -59.61 13.12
CA GLU A 317 -16.48 -60.64 14.12
C GLU A 317 -15.72 -60.20 15.41
N VAL A 318 -16.13 -60.31 16.67
CA VAL A 318 -17.19 -61.04 17.37
C VAL A 318 -17.16 -60.56 18.85
N LEU A 319 -18.35 -60.51 19.46
CA LEU A 319 -18.72 -60.57 20.90
C LEU A 319 -18.31 -59.52 21.96
N ASN A 320 -19.39 -59.08 22.63
CA ASN A 320 -19.62 -58.94 24.08
C ASN A 320 -19.15 -57.70 24.86
N GLY A 321 -20.13 -57.10 25.55
CA GLY A 321 -19.97 -56.73 26.96
C GLY A 321 -20.30 -55.28 27.31
N ASP A 322 -21.58 -55.02 27.58
CA ASP A 322 -22.13 -54.26 28.72
C ASP A 322 -21.44 -53.02 29.33
N ASN A 323 -22.34 -52.07 29.67
CA ASN A 323 -22.36 -51.17 30.83
C ASN A 323 -21.87 -49.70 30.75
N ARG A 324 -22.91 -48.84 30.66
CA ARG A 324 -23.22 -47.59 31.40
C ARG A 324 -22.48 -46.27 31.09
N PRO A 325 -23.22 -45.13 31.12
CA PRO A 325 -22.65 -43.79 31.02
C PRO A 325 -22.20 -43.29 32.41
N SER A 326 -21.05 -42.65 32.49
CA SER A 326 -20.60 -41.92 33.68
C SER A 326 -20.82 -40.42 33.49
N GLU A 327 -21.60 -39.85 34.40
CA GLU A 327 -21.91 -38.44 34.60
C GLU A 327 -20.67 -37.65 35.09
N ASP A 328 -20.62 -36.39 34.65
CA ASP A 328 -20.16 -35.17 35.31
C ASP A 328 -19.20 -35.26 36.52
N GLU A 329 -17.98 -34.73 36.34
CA GLU A 329 -17.23 -34.08 37.42
C GLU A 329 -16.30 -33.00 36.81
N TYR A 330 -16.78 -31.74 36.79
CA TYR A 330 -15.92 -30.57 36.61
C TYR A 330 -15.48 -30.09 37.99
N ASP A 331 -14.19 -30.25 38.27
CA ASP A 331 -13.49 -29.79 39.46
C ASP A 331 -13.33 -28.25 39.40
N ASP A 332 -14.08 -27.58 40.28
CA ASP A 332 -13.92 -26.19 40.67
C ASP A 332 -12.74 -26.08 41.66
N SER A 333 -11.62 -25.50 41.22
CA SER A 333 -10.62 -24.96 42.13
C SER A 333 -10.03 -23.63 41.64
N PHE A 334 -10.58 -22.57 42.25
CA PHE A 334 -10.02 -21.25 42.61
C PHE A 334 -8.48 -21.13 42.49
N GLU A 335 -7.95 -20.14 41.75
CA GLU A 335 -7.54 -18.77 42.18
C GLU A 335 -6.35 -18.75 43.17
N PRO A 336 -5.48 -17.70 43.20
CA PRO A 336 -5.69 -16.30 42.77
C PRO A 336 -4.74 -15.74 41.70
#